data_AF-A0A1E7Z0J0-F1
#
_entry.id   AF-A0A1E7Z0J0-F1
#
_cell.length_a   1.000
_cell.length_b   1.000
_cell.length_c   1.000
_cell.angle_alpha   90.00
_cell.angle_beta   90.00
_cell.angle_gamma   90.00
#
_symmetry.space_group_name_H-M   'P 1'
#
loop_
_entity.id
_entity.type
_entity.pdbx_description
1 polymer ?
#
loop_
_entity_poly.entity_id
_entity_poly.type
_entity_poly.pdbx_seq_one_letter_code
_entity_poly.pdbx_strand_id
1 'polypeptide(L)'
;MKQNVNNARQANQLAAQASQVAVQSGDAVKQVVSTMEMINGSSKKIVDIISVIDGIAFQTNILALKAAVEAARAGERGRGFAVVAPEVRSLAQRSASAAKEIAQMIQYSVSKVHEGGKQVAKASFTMDEVLASVKSVTQIIGKILIASLEQNSGIACSRCKNRQISCQSPFAHLRSTSLRFSMRTKK
;
A
#
# COMPACT_ATOMS: atom_id res chain seq x y z
N MET A 1 -17.66 31.82 -14.70
CA MET A 1 -18.24 30.96 -13.64
C MET A 1 -18.69 29.57 -14.11
N LYS A 2 -19.24 29.38 -15.33
CA LYS A 2 -19.49 28.02 -15.87
C LYS A 2 -18.24 27.12 -15.88
N GLN A 3 -17.08 27.67 -16.23
CA GLN A 3 -15.80 26.95 -16.16
C GLN A 3 -15.44 26.48 -14.74
N ASN A 4 -15.66 27.28 -13.69
CA ASN A 4 -15.39 26.87 -12.30
C ASN A 4 -16.22 25.66 -11.88
N VAL A 5 -17.50 25.64 -12.25
CA VAL A 5 -18.39 24.49 -11.97
C VAL A 5 -17.90 23.24 -12.72
N ASN A 6 -17.49 23.38 -13.98
CA ASN A 6 -16.96 22.26 -14.76
C ASN A 6 -15.61 21.75 -14.19
N ASN A 7 -14.69 22.66 -13.86
CA ASN A 7 -13.40 22.33 -13.24
C ASN A 7 -13.59 21.62 -11.90
N ALA A 8 -14.53 22.08 -11.07
CA ALA A 8 -14.82 21.45 -9.80
C ALA A 8 -15.48 20.07 -9.96
N ARG A 9 -16.36 19.87 -10.96
CA ARG A 9 -16.88 18.53 -11.30
C ARG A 9 -15.78 17.58 -11.74
N GLN A 10 -14.88 18.04 -12.61
CA GLN A 10 -13.75 17.22 -13.08
C GLN A 10 -12.79 16.88 -11.94
N ALA A 11 -12.48 17.83 -11.07
CA ALA A 11 -11.66 17.60 -9.88
C ALA A 11 -12.31 16.58 -8.92
N ASN A 12 -13.64 16.62 -8.75
CA ASN A 12 -14.37 15.64 -7.93
C ASN A 12 -14.26 14.23 -8.51
N GLN A 13 -14.41 14.09 -9.84
CA GLN A 13 -14.23 12.80 -10.53
C GLN A 13 -12.80 12.26 -10.37
N LEU A 14 -11.78 13.11 -10.53
CA LEU A 14 -10.39 12.72 -10.33
C LEU A 14 -10.11 12.30 -8.88
N ALA A 15 -10.66 13.02 -7.90
CA ALA A 15 -10.54 12.66 -6.49
C ALA A 15 -11.23 11.32 -6.17
N ALA A 16 -12.39 11.04 -6.77
CA ALA A 16 -13.08 9.76 -6.63
C ALA A 16 -12.25 8.60 -7.22
N GLN A 17 -11.64 8.80 -8.40
CA GLN A 17 -10.75 7.81 -9.01
C GLN A 17 -9.50 7.58 -8.15
N ALA A 18 -8.87 8.64 -7.65
CA ALA A 18 -7.71 8.55 -6.76
C ALA A 18 -8.05 7.80 -5.46
N SER A 19 -9.22 8.05 -4.88
CA SER A 19 -9.71 7.32 -3.70
C SER A 19 -9.89 5.83 -3.99
N GLN A 20 -10.41 5.47 -5.16
CA GLN A 20 -10.58 4.08 -5.56
C GLN A 20 -9.24 3.36 -5.69
N VAL A 21 -8.25 3.99 -6.33
CA VAL A 21 -6.88 3.45 -6.47
C VAL A 21 -6.21 3.29 -5.10
N ALA A 22 -6.40 4.24 -4.19
CA ALA A 22 -5.85 4.17 -2.85
C ALA A 22 -6.47 3.02 -2.02
N VAL A 23 -7.78 2.75 -2.15
CA VAL A 23 -8.41 1.58 -1.53
C VAL A 23 -7.83 0.27 -2.06
N GLN A 24 -7.69 0.13 -3.38
CA GLN A 24 -7.08 -1.05 -3.99
C GLN A 24 -5.63 -1.25 -3.56
N SER A 25 -4.87 -0.15 -3.46
CA SER A 25 -3.50 -0.16 -2.95
C SER A 25 -3.45 -0.63 -1.50
N GLY A 26 -4.39 -0.18 -0.65
CA GLY A 26 -4.51 -0.63 0.74
C GLY A 26 -4.77 -2.13 0.86
N ASP A 27 -5.62 -2.69 0.00
CA ASP A 27 -5.90 -4.13 0.00
C ASP A 27 -4.70 -4.96 -0.50
N ALA A 28 -3.97 -4.48 -1.51
CA ALA A 28 -2.73 -5.10 -1.97
C ALA A 28 -1.66 -5.14 -0.85
N VAL A 29 -1.53 -4.04 -0.10
CA VAL A 29 -0.62 -3.96 1.06
C VAL A 29 -1.01 -4.98 2.14
N LYS A 30 -2.30 -5.14 2.44
CA LYS A 30 -2.77 -6.17 3.39
C LYS A 30 -2.44 -7.59 2.94
N GLN A 31 -2.58 -7.89 1.64
CA GLN A 31 -2.20 -9.19 1.09
C GLN A 31 -0.70 -9.47 1.25
N VAL A 32 0.15 -8.45 1.06
CA VAL A 32 1.59 -8.56 1.30
C VAL A 32 1.88 -8.86 2.77
N VAL A 33 1.24 -8.17 3.71
CA VAL A 33 1.39 -8.44 5.16
C VAL A 33 1.00 -9.88 5.48
N SER A 34 -0.15 -10.35 5.00
CA SER A 34 -0.60 -11.74 5.20
C SER A 34 0.40 -12.75 4.62
N THR A 35 0.99 -12.46 3.46
CA THR A 35 2.02 -13.31 2.86
C THR A 35 3.28 -13.37 3.72
N MET A 36 3.70 -12.24 4.30
CA MET A 36 4.86 -12.21 5.22
C MET A 36 4.61 -13.02 6.49
N GLU A 37 3.39 -13.00 7.03
CA GLU A 37 3.00 -13.85 8.16
C GLU A 37 3.04 -15.35 7.81
N MET A 38 2.54 -15.72 6.63
CA MET A 38 2.63 -17.09 6.13
C MET A 38 4.08 -17.54 5.94
N ILE A 39 4.94 -16.69 5.39
CA ILE A 39 6.38 -16.98 5.25
C ILE A 39 7.00 -17.22 6.62
N ASN A 40 6.75 -16.35 7.60
CA ASN A 40 7.26 -16.50 8.97
C ASN A 40 6.78 -17.81 9.63
N GLY A 41 5.51 -18.17 9.43
CA GLY A 41 4.96 -19.45 9.89
C GLY A 41 5.64 -20.66 9.24
N SER A 42 5.89 -20.60 7.93
CA SER A 42 6.60 -21.64 7.19
C SER A 42 8.07 -21.77 7.65
N SER A 43 8.75 -20.64 7.85
CA SER A 43 10.14 -20.62 8.34
C SER A 43 10.29 -21.28 9.72
N LYS A 44 9.33 -21.09 10.63
CA LYS A 44 9.34 -21.81 11.92
C LYS A 44 9.29 -23.32 11.76
N LYS A 45 8.39 -23.82 10.89
CA LYS A 45 8.32 -25.26 10.58
C LYS A 45 9.62 -25.78 9.99
N ILE A 46 10.30 -24.99 9.16
CA ILE A 46 11.62 -25.36 8.62
C ILE A 46 12.64 -25.49 9.76
N VAL A 47 12.68 -24.55 10.71
CA VAL A 47 13.60 -24.62 11.87
C VAL A 47 13.34 -25.89 12.70
N ASP A 48 12.10 -26.28 12.90
CA ASP A 48 11.75 -27.51 13.61
C ASP A 48 12.27 -28.76 12.87
N ILE A 49 12.12 -28.81 11.53
CA ILE A 49 12.65 -29.90 10.69
C ILE A 49 14.18 -29.96 10.75
N ILE A 50 14.85 -28.81 10.67
CA ILE A 50 16.31 -28.73 10.76
C ILE A 50 16.79 -29.23 12.14
N SER A 51 16.04 -28.95 13.20
CA SER A 51 16.34 -29.45 14.55
C SER A 51 16.27 -30.98 14.62
N VAL A 52 15.28 -31.59 13.94
CA VAL A 52 15.19 -33.06 13.81
C VAL A 52 16.39 -33.62 13.03
N ILE A 53 16.82 -32.95 11.95
CA ILE A 53 17.98 -33.36 11.15
C ILE A 53 19.28 -33.30 11.98
N ASP A 54 19.50 -32.24 12.76
CA ASP A 54 20.65 -32.16 13.67
C ASP A 54 20.60 -33.27 14.72
N GLY A 55 19.42 -33.59 15.25
CA GLY A 55 19.19 -34.74 16.13
C GLY A 55 19.57 -36.08 15.48
N ILE A 56 19.17 -36.32 14.24
CA ILE A 56 19.53 -37.54 13.47
C ILE A 56 21.04 -37.61 13.24
N ALA A 57 21.67 -36.48 12.88
CA ALA A 57 23.11 -36.40 12.70
C ALA A 57 23.85 -36.72 14.01
N PHE A 58 23.39 -36.19 15.14
CA PHE A 58 23.95 -36.49 16.45
C PHE A 58 23.80 -37.98 16.83
N GLN A 59 22.62 -38.57 16.61
CA GLN A 59 22.40 -40.00 16.85
C GLN A 59 23.30 -40.86 15.96
N THR A 60 23.45 -40.51 14.68
CA THR A 60 24.34 -41.19 13.72
C THR A 60 25.81 -41.12 14.17
N ASN A 61 26.24 -39.95 14.65
CA ASN A 61 27.58 -39.76 15.20
C ASN A 61 27.85 -40.65 16.43
N ILE A 62 26.88 -40.76 17.35
CA ILE A 62 26.98 -41.67 18.50
C ILE A 62 27.03 -43.13 18.04
N LEU A 63 26.20 -43.52 17.08
CA LEU A 63 26.17 -44.89 16.56
C LEU A 63 27.49 -45.26 15.89
N ALA A 64 28.08 -44.35 15.11
CA ALA A 64 29.39 -44.51 14.50
C ALA A 64 30.51 -44.65 15.55
N LEU A 65 30.46 -43.86 16.63
CA LEU A 65 31.40 -43.99 17.73
C LEU A 65 31.29 -45.37 18.41
N LYS A 66 30.06 -45.83 18.70
CA LYS A 66 29.82 -47.16 19.27
C LYS A 66 30.37 -48.27 18.35
N ALA A 67 30.14 -48.16 17.04
CA ALA A 67 30.66 -49.10 16.06
C ALA A 67 32.19 -49.12 16.00
N ALA A 68 32.85 -47.96 16.09
CA ALA A 68 34.31 -47.87 16.14
C ALA A 68 34.89 -48.56 17.39
N VAL A 69 34.25 -48.37 18.55
CA VAL A 69 34.66 -49.03 19.81
C VAL A 69 34.49 -50.55 19.72
N GLU A 70 33.36 -51.02 19.20
CA GLU A 70 33.11 -52.46 19.06
C GLU A 70 34.03 -53.10 18.01
N ALA A 71 34.35 -52.39 16.93
CA ALA A 71 35.33 -52.83 15.94
C ALA A 71 36.73 -53.01 16.55
N ALA A 72 37.16 -52.07 17.41
CA ALA A 72 38.42 -52.19 18.14
C ALA A 72 38.40 -53.39 19.11
N ARG A 73 37.25 -53.65 19.76
CA ARG A 73 37.07 -54.78 20.68
C ARG A 73 37.09 -56.14 19.97
N ALA A 74 36.56 -56.22 18.75
CA ALA A 74 36.49 -57.45 17.96
C ALA A 74 37.82 -57.84 17.27
N GLY A 75 38.85 -56.98 17.33
CA GLY A 75 40.16 -57.22 16.73
C GLY A 75 40.08 -57.46 15.22
N GLU A 76 40.69 -58.55 14.73
CA GLU A 76 40.71 -58.90 13.30
C GLU A 76 39.31 -59.05 12.68
N ARG A 77 38.33 -59.54 13.45
CA ARG A 77 36.93 -59.72 12.98
C ARG A 77 36.20 -58.39 12.78
N GLY A 78 36.70 -57.31 13.38
CA GLY A 78 36.13 -55.95 13.31
C GLY A 78 36.71 -55.06 12.21
N ARG A 79 37.68 -55.55 11.41
CA ARG A 79 38.42 -54.73 10.42
C ARG A 79 37.52 -53.99 9.43
N GLY A 80 36.45 -54.61 8.93
CA GLY A 80 35.50 -53.95 8.03
C GLY A 80 34.76 -52.78 8.68
N PHE A 81 34.30 -52.96 9.92
CA PHE A 81 33.64 -51.90 10.69
C PHE A 81 34.60 -50.77 11.08
N ALA A 82 35.88 -51.09 11.30
CA ALA A 82 36.90 -50.09 11.64
C ALA A 82 37.15 -49.07 10.51
N VAL A 83 36.94 -49.47 9.24
CA VAL A 83 37.08 -48.57 8.08
C VAL A 83 35.83 -47.70 7.89
N VAL A 84 34.64 -48.28 8.05
CA VAL A 84 33.37 -47.58 7.77
C VAL A 84 32.96 -46.62 8.89
N ALA A 85 33.26 -46.93 10.15
CA ALA A 85 32.81 -46.12 11.29
C ALA A 85 33.34 -44.66 11.26
N PRO A 86 34.62 -44.38 10.95
CA PRO A 86 35.12 -43.02 10.76
C PRO A 86 34.45 -42.25 9.61
N GLU A 87 34.12 -42.91 8.51
CA GLU A 87 33.44 -42.30 7.36
C GLU A 87 32.01 -41.88 7.73
N VAL A 88 31.27 -42.77 8.39
CA VAL A 88 29.92 -42.47 8.89
C VAL A 88 29.95 -41.33 9.91
N ARG A 89 30.96 -41.32 10.80
CA ARG A 89 31.17 -40.24 11.77
C ARG A 89 31.41 -38.90 11.07
N SER A 90 32.30 -38.88 10.07
CA SER A 90 32.60 -37.69 9.28
C SER A 90 31.36 -37.17 8.55
N LEU A 91 30.55 -38.07 7.95
CA LEU A 91 29.31 -37.71 7.29
C LEU A 91 28.29 -37.09 8.26
N ALA A 92 28.14 -37.68 9.46
CA ALA A 92 27.27 -37.16 10.50
C ALA A 92 27.70 -35.75 10.96
N GLN A 93 29.00 -35.52 11.16
CA GLN A 93 29.53 -34.20 11.51
C GLN A 93 29.28 -33.16 10.41
N ARG A 94 29.48 -33.54 9.14
CA ARG A 94 29.17 -32.67 7.99
C ARG A 94 27.68 -32.33 7.93
N SER A 95 26.80 -33.30 8.17
CA SER A 95 25.35 -33.09 8.21
C SER A 95 24.94 -32.13 9.33
N ALA A 96 25.53 -32.25 10.52
CA ALA A 96 25.27 -31.33 11.63
C ALA A 96 25.75 -29.89 11.33
N SER A 97 26.91 -29.74 10.69
CA SER A 97 27.40 -28.41 10.26
C SER A 97 26.45 -27.78 9.25
N ALA A 98 26.04 -28.53 8.22
CA ALA A 98 25.11 -28.06 7.20
C ALA A 98 23.74 -27.69 7.81
N ALA A 99 23.23 -28.50 8.74
CA ALA A 99 21.98 -28.19 9.45
C ALA A 99 22.08 -26.85 10.20
N LYS A 100 23.20 -26.58 10.89
CA LYS A 100 23.42 -25.29 11.58
C LYS A 100 23.50 -24.11 10.63
N GLU A 101 24.20 -24.25 9.51
CA GLU A 101 24.28 -23.20 8.48
C GLU A 101 22.90 -22.88 7.89
N ILE A 102 22.10 -23.91 7.60
CA ILE A 102 20.71 -23.73 7.13
C ILE A 102 19.86 -23.03 8.19
N ALA A 103 19.97 -23.42 9.46
CA ALA A 103 19.24 -22.76 10.55
C ALA A 103 19.59 -21.26 10.63
N GLN A 104 20.86 -20.89 10.49
CA GLN A 104 21.30 -19.49 10.48
C GLN A 104 20.75 -18.72 9.27
N MET A 105 20.78 -19.30 8.07
CA MET A 105 20.21 -18.67 6.86
C MET A 105 18.69 -18.44 7.01
N ILE A 106 17.97 -19.38 7.62
CA ILE A 106 16.54 -19.23 7.88
C ILE A 106 16.28 -18.14 8.93
N GLN A 107 17.04 -18.10 10.03
CA GLN A 107 16.93 -17.03 11.03
C GLN A 107 17.17 -15.64 10.43
N TYR A 108 18.20 -15.52 9.57
CA TYR A 108 18.46 -14.30 8.83
C TYR A 108 17.29 -13.91 7.91
N SER A 109 16.73 -14.89 7.19
CA SER A 109 15.57 -14.68 6.32
C SER A 109 14.33 -14.21 7.10
N VAL A 110 14.07 -14.79 8.28
CA VAL A 110 12.98 -14.38 9.17
C VAL A 110 13.18 -12.93 9.64
N SER A 111 14.42 -12.57 10.00
CA SER A 111 14.74 -11.18 10.37
C SER A 111 14.44 -10.22 9.22
N LYS A 112 14.80 -10.58 7.99
CA LYS A 112 14.53 -9.75 6.79
C LYS A 112 13.05 -9.62 6.48
N VAL A 113 12.29 -10.70 6.63
CA VAL A 113 10.82 -10.67 6.51
C VAL A 113 10.20 -9.76 7.56
N HIS A 114 10.70 -9.80 8.80
CA HIS A 114 10.23 -8.92 9.88
C HIS A 114 10.55 -7.44 9.61
N GLU A 115 11.75 -7.12 9.14
CA GLU A 115 12.11 -5.77 8.68
C GLU A 115 11.21 -5.29 7.54
N GLY A 116 10.97 -6.15 6.54
CA GLY A 116 10.05 -5.87 5.44
C GLY A 116 8.62 -5.62 5.94
N GLY A 117 8.14 -6.40 6.90
CA GLY A 117 6.84 -6.21 7.54
C GLY A 117 6.68 -4.82 8.18
N LYS A 118 7.72 -4.31 8.86
CA LYS A 118 7.71 -2.94 9.42
C LYS A 118 7.62 -1.87 8.34
N GLN A 119 8.34 -2.05 7.22
CA GLN A 119 8.30 -1.10 6.10
C GLN A 119 6.92 -1.08 5.44
N VAL A 120 6.32 -2.26 5.24
CA VAL A 120 4.97 -2.39 4.70
C VAL A 120 3.92 -1.79 5.64
N ALA A 121 4.05 -1.97 6.95
CA ALA A 121 3.16 -1.35 7.93
C ALA A 121 3.23 0.19 7.87
N LYS A 122 4.44 0.76 7.72
CA LYS A 122 4.61 2.20 7.50
C LYS A 122 3.96 2.66 6.19
N ALA A 123 4.13 1.90 5.11
CA ALA A 123 3.48 2.20 3.83
C ALA A 123 1.95 2.17 3.95
N SER A 124 1.39 1.22 4.71
CA SER A 124 -0.04 1.16 5.01
C SER A 124 -0.53 2.42 5.71
N PHE A 125 0.20 2.89 6.74
CA PHE A 125 -0.15 4.12 7.45
C PHE A 125 -0.14 5.34 6.51
N THR A 126 0.88 5.46 5.66
CA THR A 126 0.95 6.54 4.66
C THR A 126 -0.22 6.47 3.67
N MET A 127 -0.69 5.28 3.30
CA MET A 127 -1.88 5.15 2.44
C MET A 127 -3.16 5.61 3.14
N ASP A 128 -3.30 5.38 4.45
CA ASP A 128 -4.43 5.91 5.23
C ASP A 128 -4.40 7.44 5.28
N GLU A 129 -3.22 8.05 5.43
CA GLU A 129 -3.05 9.51 5.36
C GLU A 129 -3.40 10.07 3.96
N VAL A 130 -3.02 9.37 2.89
CA VAL A 130 -3.39 9.72 1.51
C VAL A 130 -4.91 9.66 1.34
N LEU A 131 -5.57 8.60 1.81
CA LEU A 131 -7.03 8.48 1.78
C LEU A 131 -7.73 9.62 2.52
N ALA A 132 -7.24 9.99 3.70
CA ALA A 132 -7.75 11.13 4.47
C ALA A 132 -7.59 12.46 3.73
N SER A 133 -6.44 12.65 3.08
CA SER A 133 -6.15 13.84 2.28
C SER A 133 -7.06 13.95 1.05
N VAL A 134 -7.27 12.85 0.33
CA VAL A 134 -8.18 12.80 -0.84
C VAL A 134 -9.63 13.08 -0.43
N LYS A 135 -10.09 12.56 0.73
CA LYS A 135 -11.41 12.90 1.29
C LYS A 135 -11.54 14.40 1.57
N SER A 136 -10.50 15.00 2.15
CA SER A 136 -10.48 16.45 2.45
C SER A 136 -10.53 17.29 1.16
N VAL A 137 -9.76 16.92 0.14
CA VAL A 137 -9.81 17.56 -1.19
C VAL A 137 -11.22 17.46 -1.79
N THR A 138 -11.86 16.29 -1.71
CA THR A 138 -13.23 16.08 -2.19
C THR A 138 -14.23 17.00 -1.49
N GLN A 139 -14.11 17.18 -0.17
CA GLN A 139 -14.94 18.10 0.61
C GLN A 139 -14.74 19.56 0.19
N ILE A 140 -13.49 19.99 -0.03
CA ILE A 140 -13.17 21.36 -0.48
C ILE A 140 -13.78 21.61 -1.85
N ILE A 141 -13.65 20.66 -2.79
CA ILE A 141 -14.25 20.75 -4.12
C ILE A 141 -15.78 20.85 -4.03
N GLY A 142 -16.41 20.10 -3.11
CA GLY A 142 -17.83 20.23 -2.82
C GLY A 142 -18.24 21.64 -2.37
N LYS A 143 -17.46 22.25 -1.47
CA LYS A 143 -17.68 23.65 -1.04
C LYS A 143 -17.50 24.64 -2.20
N ILE A 144 -16.52 24.44 -3.08
CA ILE A 144 -16.29 25.28 -4.27
C ILE A 144 -17.48 25.19 -5.25
N LEU A 145 -18.04 23.99 -5.43
CA LEU A 145 -19.24 23.78 -6.24
C LEU A 145 -20.42 24.59 -5.71
N ILE A 146 -20.69 24.50 -4.41
CA ILE A 146 -21.78 25.24 -3.75
C ILE A 146 -21.56 26.75 -3.91
N ALA A 147 -20.39 27.26 -3.55
CA ALA A 147 -20.06 28.68 -3.66
C ALA A 147 -20.13 29.21 -5.11
N SER A 148 -19.71 28.40 -6.08
CA SER A 148 -19.78 28.76 -7.51
C SER A 148 -21.21 28.81 -8.02
N LEU A 149 -22.08 27.93 -7.53
CA LEU A 149 -23.51 27.94 -7.85
C LEU A 149 -24.19 29.17 -7.23
N GLU A 150 -23.93 29.45 -5.95
CA GLU A 150 -24.43 30.62 -5.24
C GLU A 150 -24.00 31.93 -5.91
N GLN A 151 -22.72 32.06 -6.29
CA GLN A 151 -22.23 33.21 -7.03
C GLN A 151 -22.90 33.35 -8.40
N ASN A 152 -23.13 32.25 -9.12
CA ASN A 152 -23.81 32.30 -10.41
C ASN A 152 -25.27 32.77 -10.27
N SER A 153 -26.00 32.29 -9.26
CA SER A 153 -27.34 32.78 -8.92
C SER A 153 -27.36 34.22 -8.40
N GLY A 154 -26.38 34.60 -7.57
CA GLY A 154 -26.25 35.96 -7.04
C GLY A 154 -25.94 36.97 -8.13
N ILE A 155 -25.07 36.63 -9.08
CA ILE A 155 -24.77 37.48 -10.24
C ILE A 155 -25.98 37.59 -11.17
N ALA A 156 -26.73 36.50 -11.38
CA ALA A 156 -27.95 36.54 -12.19
C ALA A 156 -29.02 37.45 -11.55
N CYS A 157 -29.20 37.37 -10.22
CA CYS A 157 -30.09 38.24 -9.46
C CYS A 157 -29.64 39.71 -9.54
N SER A 158 -28.36 40.01 -9.31
CA SER A 158 -27.80 41.34 -9.45
C SER A 158 -27.96 41.90 -10.87
N ARG A 159 -27.79 41.06 -11.90
CA ARG A 159 -28.05 41.44 -13.30
C ARG A 159 -29.53 41.76 -13.53
N CYS A 160 -30.45 40.97 -12.97
CA CYS A 160 -31.88 41.21 -13.09
C CYS A 160 -32.28 42.53 -12.40
N LYS A 161 -31.77 42.75 -11.19
CA LYS A 161 -32.00 43.99 -10.42
C LYS A 161 -31.45 45.22 -11.15
N ASN A 162 -30.24 45.15 -11.70
CA ASN A 162 -29.65 46.24 -12.48
C ASN A 162 -30.42 46.50 -13.79
N ARG A 163 -30.93 45.44 -14.45
CA ARG A 163 -31.77 45.57 -15.65
C ARG A 163 -33.14 46.18 -15.34
N GLN A 164 -33.71 45.86 -14.19
CA GLN A 164 -34.98 46.41 -13.71
C GLN A 164 -34.85 47.89 -13.34
N ILE A 165 -33.74 48.29 -12.69
CA ILE A 165 -33.38 49.70 -12.45
C ILE A 165 -33.21 50.45 -13.78
N SER A 166 -32.54 49.85 -14.77
CA SER A 166 -32.37 50.46 -16.09
C SER A 166 -33.71 50.64 -16.83
N CYS A 167 -34.66 49.71 -16.67
CA CYS A 167 -36.01 49.81 -17.25
C CYS A 167 -36.92 50.80 -16.50
N GLN A 168 -36.67 51.06 -15.21
CA GLN A 168 -37.42 52.05 -14.40
C GLN A 168 -36.78 53.44 -14.41
N SER A 169 -35.65 53.65 -15.10
CA SER A 169 -35.02 54.97 -15.14
C SER A 169 -35.94 55.98 -15.87
N PRO A 170 -36.23 57.16 -15.29
CA PRO A 170 -37.14 58.14 -15.89
C PRO A 170 -36.69 58.67 -17.26
N PHE A 171 -35.43 58.46 -17.64
CA PHE A 171 -34.84 58.95 -18.89
C PHE A 171 -35.18 58.12 -20.13
N ALA A 172 -35.71 56.90 -19.98
CA ALA A 172 -36.13 56.11 -21.13
C ALA A 172 -37.31 56.76 -21.89
N HIS A 173 -38.18 57.48 -21.19
CA HIS A 173 -39.32 58.15 -21.82
C HIS A 173 -38.93 59.44 -22.57
N LEU A 174 -37.92 60.15 -22.09
CA LEU A 174 -37.47 61.45 -22.63
C LEU A 174 -36.77 61.37 -24.00
N ARG A 175 -36.24 60.19 -24.39
CA ARG A 175 -35.71 60.01 -25.76
C ARG A 175 -36.79 59.95 -26.85
N SER A 176 -38.03 59.62 -26.50
CA SER A 176 -39.12 59.55 -27.48
C SER A 176 -39.79 60.90 -27.76
N THR A 177 -39.70 61.86 -26.83
CA THR A 177 -40.33 63.19 -26.95
C THR A 177 -39.43 64.23 -27.63
N SER A 178 -38.10 64.11 -27.55
CA SER A 178 -37.19 65.03 -28.25
C SER A 178 -37.23 64.90 -29.78
N LEU A 179 -37.63 63.73 -30.31
CA LEU A 179 -37.77 63.51 -31.76
C LEU A 179 -39.10 64.03 -32.33
N ARG A 180 -40.11 64.33 -31.51
CA ARG A 180 -41.38 64.94 -31.97
C ARG A 180 -41.34 66.47 -32.08
N PHE A 181 -40.40 67.14 -31.41
CA PHE A 181 -40.35 68.59 -31.43
C PHE A 181 -39.63 69.16 -32.68
N SER A 182 -38.72 68.41 -33.30
CA SER A 182 -38.00 68.87 -34.50
C SER A 182 -38.82 68.83 -35.80
N MET A 183 -40.02 68.25 -35.81
CA MET A 183 -40.90 68.20 -37.00
C MET A 183 -42.02 69.24 -37.01
N ARG A 184 -42.14 70.11 -36.00
CA ARG A 184 -43.23 71.11 -35.92
C ARG A 184 -42.84 72.56 -36.24
N THR A 185 -41.59 72.82 -36.64
CA THR A 185 -41.08 74.16 -37.01
C THR A 185 -40.59 74.23 -38.46
N LYS A 186 -41.14 73.41 -39.36
CA LYS A 186 -41.07 73.61 -40.81
C LYS A 186 -42.47 73.81 -41.37
N LYS A 187 -43.00 75.01 -41.19
CA LYS A 187 -43.95 75.63 -42.11
C LYS A 187 -43.64 77.11 -42.16
#